data_AF-A0A6P7WHK9-F1
#
_entry.id   AF-A0A6P7WHK9-F1
#
_cell.length_a   1.000
_cell.length_b   1.000
_cell.length_c   1.000
_cell.angle_alpha   90.00
_cell.angle_beta   90.00
_cell.angle_gamma   90.00
#
_symmetry.space_group_name_H-M   'P 1'
#
loop_
_entity.id
_entity.type
_entity.pdbx_description
1 polymer ?
#
loop_
_entity_poly.entity_id
_entity_poly.type
_entity_poly.pdbx_seq_one_letter_code
_entity_poly.pdbx_strand_id
1 'polypeptide(L)'
;MACHIRPASAGDCGDIVRMMKELGAYEKHSHGTEVTEEGFTIVGYALYIFSYNSMRGRIIYLEDLYVIPEFRGKGVGKQLLKEVAKIGQDRQCYQIQFAVLNWNQQAIDFYRAQGAIDLTQETGYHIFRFEDAAMTKLAGAEANP
;
A
#
# COMPACT_ATOMS: atom_id res chain seq x y z
N MET A 1 6.55 -23.11 6.15
CA MET A 1 6.63 -22.13 7.24
C MET A 1 5.27 -21.44 7.33
N ALA A 2 4.56 -21.56 8.44
CA ALA A 2 3.23 -20.97 8.58
C ALA A 2 3.38 -19.51 9.03
N CYS A 3 3.03 -18.56 8.16
CA CYS A 3 2.89 -17.16 8.55
C CYS A 3 1.49 -16.95 9.14
N HIS A 4 1.41 -16.26 10.27
CA HIS A 4 0.15 -15.91 10.92
C HIS A 4 -0.15 -14.43 10.69
N ILE A 5 -1.28 -14.12 10.05
CA ILE A 5 -1.71 -12.73 9.84
C ILE A 5 -2.51 -12.26 11.05
N ARG A 6 -2.17 -11.08 11.58
CA ARG A 6 -2.87 -10.45 12.71
C ARG A 6 -2.86 -8.92 12.59
N PRO A 7 -3.75 -8.22 13.29
CA PRO A 7 -3.62 -6.78 13.49
C PRO A 7 -2.27 -6.42 14.12
N ALA A 8 -1.72 -5.29 13.69
CA ALA A 8 -0.52 -4.72 14.30
C ALA A 8 -0.84 -4.17 15.70
N SER A 9 0.19 -4.17 16.55
CA SER A 9 0.21 -3.63 17.90
C SER A 9 1.34 -2.60 18.03
N ALA A 10 1.39 -1.85 19.13
CA ALA A 10 2.45 -0.86 19.36
C ALA A 10 3.87 -1.47 19.32
N GLY A 11 4.02 -2.75 19.68
CA GLY A 11 5.30 -3.46 19.61
C GLY A 11 5.81 -3.71 18.20
N ASP A 12 4.94 -3.64 17.18
CA ASP A 12 5.29 -3.89 15.78
C ASP A 12 5.77 -2.64 15.04
N CYS A 13 5.64 -1.45 15.65
CA CYS A 13 5.93 -0.18 14.99
C CYS A 13 7.37 -0.11 14.44
N GLY A 14 8.35 -0.65 15.17
CA GLY A 14 9.74 -0.67 14.71
C GLY A 14 9.94 -1.45 13.42
N ASP A 15 9.37 -2.67 13.35
CA ASP A 15 9.41 -3.52 12.17
C ASP A 15 8.64 -2.92 10.99
N ILE A 16 7.48 -2.31 11.24
CA ILE A 16 6.68 -1.68 10.20
C ILE A 16 7.41 -0.48 9.59
N VAL A 17 7.98 0.41 10.42
CA VAL A 17 8.74 1.57 9.92
C VAL A 17 9.98 1.15 9.15
N ARG A 18 10.67 0.08 9.57
CA ARG A 18 11.78 -0.50 8.79
C ARG A 18 11.30 -0.97 7.42
N MET A 19 10.25 -1.78 7.36
CA MET A 19 9.69 -2.28 6.10
C MET A 19 9.16 -1.16 5.19
N MET A 20 8.60 -0.09 5.76
CA MET A 20 8.20 1.11 5.00
C MET A 20 9.41 1.78 4.33
N LYS A 21 10.56 1.86 5.02
CA LYS A 21 11.80 2.38 4.42
C LYS A 21 12.33 1.48 3.33
N GLU A 22 12.28 0.16 3.51
CA GLU A 22 12.65 -0.81 2.47
C GLU A 22 11.76 -0.71 1.23
N LEU A 23 10.44 -0.57 1.43
CA LEU A 23 9.50 -0.31 0.34
C LEU A 23 9.82 1.01 -0.36
N GLY A 24 10.06 2.08 0.41
CA GLY A 24 10.46 3.39 -0.15
C GLY A 24 11.74 3.32 -0.99
N ALA A 25 12.73 2.54 -0.55
CA ALA A 25 13.95 2.28 -1.31
C ALA A 25 13.68 1.48 -2.59
N TYR A 26 12.83 0.44 -2.51
CA TYR A 26 12.39 -0.34 -3.67
C TYR A 26 11.64 0.52 -4.70
N GLU A 27 10.82 1.45 -4.22
CA GLU A 27 10.01 2.32 -5.05
C GLU A 27 10.74 3.57 -5.58
N LYS A 28 12.02 3.74 -5.21
CA LYS A 28 12.87 4.89 -5.54
C LYS A 28 12.40 6.20 -4.90
N HIS A 29 11.64 6.13 -3.81
CA HIS A 29 11.11 7.28 -3.06
C HIS A 29 12.01 7.77 -1.91
N SER A 30 13.17 7.15 -1.63
CA SER A 30 14.07 7.64 -0.56
C SER A 30 15.57 7.29 -0.74
N HIS A 31 16.41 8.17 -0.19
CA HIS A 31 17.87 8.08 -0.11
C HIS A 31 18.30 7.06 0.94
N GLY A 32 19.29 6.23 0.58
CA GLY A 32 20.06 5.25 1.36
C GLY A 32 19.62 4.97 2.80
N THR A 33 19.18 3.74 3.06
CA THR A 33 19.18 3.18 4.42
C THR A 33 19.72 1.76 4.42
N GLU A 34 20.67 1.52 5.32
CA GLU A 34 21.21 0.20 5.63
C GLU A 34 20.17 -0.60 6.43
N VAL A 35 19.92 -1.84 5.99
CA VAL A 35 19.03 -2.79 6.66
C VAL A 35 19.86 -3.63 7.62
N THR A 36 19.51 -3.66 8.90
CA THR A 36 20.19 -4.49 9.91
C THR A 36 19.57 -5.89 9.97
N GLU A 37 20.39 -6.94 9.92
CA GLU A 37 19.99 -8.36 9.94
C GLU A 37 19.74 -8.91 11.36
N GLU A 38 18.82 -8.35 12.14
CA GLU A 38 18.41 -8.99 13.40
C GLU A 38 17.21 -9.92 13.20
N GLY A 39 17.09 -10.96 14.03
CA GLY A 39 16.12 -12.06 13.88
C GLY A 39 14.65 -11.62 13.99
N PHE A 40 14.11 -11.06 12.91
CA PHE A 40 12.76 -10.49 12.92
C PHE A 40 11.67 -11.55 12.78
N THR A 41 10.58 -11.31 13.50
CA THR A 41 9.38 -12.17 13.49
C THR A 41 8.31 -11.66 12.52
N ILE A 42 8.37 -10.37 12.14
CA ILE A 42 7.46 -9.75 11.18
C ILE A 42 8.12 -9.70 9.79
N VAL A 43 7.45 -10.31 8.81
CA VAL A 43 8.00 -10.54 7.46
C VAL A 43 7.22 -9.83 6.36
N GLY A 44 6.18 -9.08 6.72
CA GLY A 44 5.37 -8.30 5.79
C GLY A 44 4.24 -7.57 6.51
N TYR A 45 3.70 -6.55 5.84
CA TYR A 45 2.59 -5.75 6.32
C TYR A 45 1.66 -5.34 5.18
N ALA A 46 0.43 -4.97 5.55
CA ALA A 46 -0.52 -4.27 4.69
C ALA A 46 -1.04 -3.06 5.45
N LEU A 47 -0.81 -1.86 4.91
CA LEU A 47 -1.37 -0.62 5.42
C LEU A 47 -2.57 -0.23 4.57
N TYR A 48 -3.71 0.01 5.21
CA TYR A 48 -4.93 0.40 4.50
C TYR A 48 -5.74 1.38 5.33
N ILE A 49 -6.59 2.13 4.64
CA ILE A 49 -7.55 3.06 5.21
C ILE A 49 -8.93 2.82 4.62
N PHE A 50 -9.96 3.24 5.34
CA PHE A 50 -11.31 3.30 4.78
C PHE A 50 -11.49 4.62 4.03
N SER A 51 -11.97 4.54 2.80
CA SER A 51 -12.31 5.68 1.97
C SER A 51 -13.76 5.55 1.47
N TYR A 52 -14.17 6.45 0.59
CA TYR A 52 -15.53 6.50 0.08
C TYR A 52 -15.55 6.75 -1.43
N ASN A 53 -16.36 5.98 -2.14
CA ASN A 53 -16.70 6.19 -3.54
C ASN A 53 -18.17 6.63 -3.62
N SER A 54 -18.45 7.75 -4.26
CA SER A 54 -19.81 8.31 -4.34
C SER A 54 -20.84 7.38 -4.97
N MET A 55 -20.42 6.44 -5.82
CA MET A 55 -21.28 5.50 -6.53
C MET A 55 -21.39 4.14 -5.84
N ARG A 56 -20.39 3.75 -5.05
CA ARG A 56 -20.28 2.41 -4.46
C ARG A 56 -20.30 2.39 -2.93
N GLY A 57 -20.26 3.56 -2.29
CA GLY A 57 -20.22 3.70 -0.84
C GLY A 57 -18.81 3.51 -0.29
N ARG A 58 -18.70 2.88 0.88
CA ARG A 58 -17.44 2.66 1.57
C ARG A 58 -16.50 1.74 0.75
N ILE A 59 -15.22 2.08 0.72
CA ILE A 59 -14.17 1.28 0.08
C ILE A 59 -12.97 1.13 1.03
N ILE A 60 -12.09 0.19 0.71
CA ILE A 60 -10.73 0.17 1.25
C ILE A 60 -9.81 0.85 0.24
N TYR A 61 -8.94 1.74 0.72
CA TYR A 61 -7.76 2.16 -0.02
C TYR A 61 -6.54 1.47 0.62
N LEU A 62 -5.88 0.62 -0.16
CA LEU A 62 -4.66 -0.08 0.26
C LEU A 62 -3.48 0.86 -0.06
N GLU A 63 -2.88 1.41 0.99
CA GLU A 63 -1.77 2.34 0.89
C GLU A 63 -0.50 1.59 0.51
N ASP A 64 -0.14 0.58 1.31
CA ASP A 64 1.06 -0.22 1.11
C ASP A 64 0.75 -1.72 1.29
N LEU A 65 1.42 -2.53 0.48
CA LEU A 65 1.54 -3.97 0.70
C LEU A 65 2.98 -4.40 0.46
N TYR A 66 3.65 -4.86 1.50
CA TYR A 66 5.06 -5.25 1.40
C TYR A 66 5.33 -6.58 2.10
N VAL A 67 6.23 -7.34 1.50
CA VAL A 67 6.78 -8.59 2.03
C VAL A 67 8.27 -8.56 1.79
N ILE A 68 9.05 -8.86 2.83
CA ILE A 68 10.51 -8.91 2.72
C ILE A 68 10.94 -9.92 1.63
N PRO A 69 12.03 -9.67 0.88
CA PRO A 69 12.40 -10.46 -0.29
C PRO A 69 12.43 -11.98 -0.05
N GLU A 70 12.95 -12.41 1.10
CA GLU A 70 13.15 -13.81 1.49
C GLU A 70 11.82 -14.56 1.69
N PHE A 71 10.72 -13.83 1.88
CA PHE A 71 9.38 -14.38 2.09
C PHE A 71 8.44 -14.20 0.89
N ARG A 72 8.93 -13.61 -0.22
CA ARG A 72 8.19 -13.52 -1.48
C ARG A 72 8.06 -14.91 -2.13
N GLY A 73 7.02 -15.08 -2.95
CA GLY A 73 6.69 -16.37 -3.58
C GLY A 73 6.13 -17.44 -2.61
N LYS A 74 6.15 -17.20 -1.29
CA LYS A 74 5.62 -18.13 -0.26
C LYS A 74 4.14 -17.90 0.09
N GLY A 75 3.44 -17.06 -0.67
CA GLY A 75 2.01 -16.79 -0.49
C GLY A 75 1.66 -15.74 0.59
N VAL A 76 2.64 -15.12 1.25
CA VAL A 76 2.41 -14.13 2.33
C VAL A 76 1.59 -12.93 1.83
N GLY A 77 1.97 -12.33 0.70
CA GLY A 77 1.24 -11.18 0.13
C GLY A 77 -0.21 -11.51 -0.23
N LYS A 78 -0.46 -12.74 -0.71
CA LYS A 78 -1.82 -13.23 -1.00
C LYS A 78 -2.65 -13.39 0.29
N GLN A 79 -2.04 -13.85 1.37
CA GLN A 79 -2.73 -13.96 2.67
C GLN A 79 -3.04 -12.58 3.27
N LEU A 80 -2.09 -11.64 3.22
CA LEU A 80 -2.31 -10.25 3.62
C LEU A 80 -3.48 -9.62 2.86
N LEU A 81 -3.46 -9.71 1.53
CA LEU A 81 -4.53 -9.16 0.69
C LEU A 81 -5.89 -9.84 0.96
N LYS A 82 -5.89 -11.15 1.22
CA LYS A 82 -7.10 -11.88 1.61
C LYS A 82 -7.68 -11.38 2.93
N GLU A 83 -6.86 -11.10 3.94
CA GLU A 83 -7.35 -10.54 5.20
C GLU A 83 -7.89 -9.12 5.03
N VAL A 84 -7.24 -8.28 4.21
CA VAL A 84 -7.78 -6.96 3.85
C VAL A 84 -9.14 -7.08 3.17
N ALA A 85 -9.31 -8.04 2.25
CA ALA A 85 -10.59 -8.29 1.59
C ALA A 85 -11.69 -8.74 2.56
N LYS A 86 -11.37 -9.62 3.53
CA LYS A 86 -12.31 -10.02 4.59
C LYS A 86 -12.75 -8.84 5.44
N ILE A 87 -11.79 -8.01 5.88
CA ILE A 87 -12.08 -6.79 6.63
C ILE A 87 -12.99 -5.86 5.80
N GLY A 88 -12.75 -5.77 4.50
CA GLY A 88 -13.61 -5.04 3.57
C GLY A 88 -15.04 -5.56 3.60
N GLN A 89 -15.24 -6.87 3.41
CA GLN A 89 -16.56 -7.50 3.43
C GLN A 89 -17.28 -7.28 4.77
N ASP A 90 -16.59 -7.51 5.90
CA ASP A 90 -17.13 -7.31 7.25
C ASP A 90 -17.55 -5.85 7.51
N ARG A 91 -16.87 -4.90 6.86
CA ARG A 91 -17.14 -3.46 6.97
C ARG A 91 -18.02 -2.92 5.83
N GLN A 92 -18.63 -3.79 5.03
CA GLN A 92 -19.49 -3.45 3.88
C GLN A 92 -18.77 -2.57 2.84
N CYS A 93 -17.48 -2.83 2.64
CA CYS A 93 -16.69 -2.26 1.56
C CYS A 93 -16.77 -3.16 0.34
N TYR A 94 -17.10 -2.60 -0.82
CA TYR A 94 -17.31 -3.38 -2.04
C TYR A 94 -16.10 -3.35 -2.99
N GLN A 95 -15.06 -2.57 -2.66
CA GLN A 95 -13.87 -2.39 -3.50
C GLN A 95 -12.62 -2.18 -2.64
N ILE A 96 -11.48 -2.64 -3.15
CA ILE A 96 -10.14 -2.26 -2.70
C ILE A 96 -9.52 -1.45 -3.85
N GLN A 97 -9.06 -0.24 -3.58
CA GLN A 97 -8.34 0.60 -4.53
C GLN A 97 -6.91 0.83 -4.05
N PHE A 98 -5.98 0.99 -4.99
CA PHE A 98 -4.56 1.25 -4.73
C PHE A 98 -3.90 1.77 -6.01
N ALA A 99 -2.72 2.35 -5.86
CA ALA A 99 -1.85 2.72 -6.97
C ALA A 99 -0.72 1.69 -7.12
N VAL A 100 -0.24 1.49 -8.34
CA VAL A 100 0.96 0.69 -8.62
C VAL A 100 1.85 1.48 -9.57
N LEU A 101 3.15 1.53 -9.28
CA LEU A 101 4.12 2.17 -10.17
C LEU A 101 4.18 1.39 -11.49
N ASN A 102 4.14 2.11 -12.61
CA ASN A 102 4.07 1.55 -13.96
C ASN A 102 5.20 0.55 -14.28
N TRP A 103 6.38 0.72 -13.70
CA TRP A 103 7.54 -0.17 -13.91
C TRP A 103 7.46 -1.46 -13.09
N ASN A 104 6.59 -1.53 -12.08
CA ASN A 104 6.51 -2.66 -11.15
C ASN A 104 5.64 -3.79 -11.72
N GLN A 105 6.11 -4.40 -12.82
CA GLN A 105 5.40 -5.48 -13.51
C GLN A 105 5.10 -6.65 -12.58
N GLN A 106 5.99 -6.95 -11.64
CA GLN A 106 5.79 -8.01 -10.65
C GLN A 106 4.55 -7.77 -9.78
N ALA A 107 4.35 -6.54 -9.29
CA ALA A 107 3.15 -6.19 -8.53
C ALA A 107 1.89 -6.17 -9.43
N ILE A 108 2.00 -5.62 -10.64
CA ILE A 108 0.89 -5.58 -11.62
C ILE A 108 0.39 -7.00 -11.90
N ASP A 109 1.29 -7.94 -12.20
CA ASP A 109 0.94 -9.34 -12.47
C ASP A 109 0.37 -10.02 -11.22
N PHE A 110 0.94 -9.74 -10.04
CA PHE A 110 0.42 -10.24 -8.77
C PHE A 110 -1.03 -9.84 -8.54
N TYR A 111 -1.38 -8.55 -8.73
CA TYR A 111 -2.74 -8.06 -8.52
C TYR A 111 -3.71 -8.53 -9.59
N ARG A 112 -3.31 -8.56 -10.87
CA ARG A 112 -4.12 -9.12 -11.97
C ARG A 112 -4.44 -10.60 -11.74
N ALA A 113 -3.49 -11.38 -11.25
CA ALA A 113 -3.72 -12.78 -10.89
C ALA A 113 -4.72 -12.96 -9.73
N GLN A 114 -5.04 -11.91 -8.96
CA GLN A 114 -6.12 -11.91 -7.96
C GLN A 114 -7.42 -11.25 -8.46
N GLY A 115 -7.50 -10.87 -9.75
CA GLY A 115 -8.69 -10.27 -10.36
C GLY A 115 -8.75 -8.74 -10.31
N ALA A 116 -7.65 -8.05 -9.97
CA ALA A 116 -7.60 -6.59 -10.09
C ALA A 116 -7.59 -6.15 -11.56
N ILE A 117 -8.24 -5.03 -11.84
CA ILE A 117 -8.23 -4.36 -13.14
C ILE A 117 -7.38 -3.08 -13.07
N ASP A 118 -6.75 -2.71 -14.17
CA ASP A 118 -6.03 -1.43 -14.28
C ASP A 118 -7.04 -0.34 -14.66
N LEU A 119 -7.48 0.43 -13.66
CA LEU A 119 -8.48 1.48 -13.86
C LEU A 119 -8.02 2.54 -14.85
N THR A 120 -6.72 2.87 -14.89
CA THR A 120 -6.16 3.86 -15.82
C THR A 120 -6.35 3.39 -17.26
N GLN A 121 -6.06 2.11 -17.53
CA GLN A 121 -6.21 1.53 -18.87
C GLN A 121 -7.68 1.32 -19.26
N GLU A 122 -8.51 0.84 -18.33
CA GLU A 122 -9.90 0.46 -18.62
C GLU A 122 -10.85 1.66 -18.74
N THR A 123 -10.59 2.74 -17.99
CA THR A 123 -11.56 3.84 -17.85
C THR A 123 -10.95 5.23 -18.03
N GLY A 124 -9.63 5.34 -18.14
CA GLY A 124 -8.94 6.62 -18.31
C GLY A 124 -8.85 7.49 -17.05
N TYR A 125 -9.13 6.95 -15.86
CA TYR A 125 -8.88 7.68 -14.61
C TYR A 125 -7.38 7.80 -14.36
N HIS A 126 -6.93 9.00 -14.01
CA HIS A 126 -5.56 9.29 -13.60
C HIS A 126 -5.53 9.81 -12.17
N ILE A 127 -4.47 9.49 -11.44
CA ILE A 127 -4.24 10.03 -10.09
C ILE A 127 -3.59 11.41 -10.24
N PHE A 128 -4.21 12.43 -9.66
CA PHE A 128 -3.67 13.79 -9.58
C PHE A 128 -3.42 14.15 -8.11
N ARG A 129 -2.39 14.97 -7.88
CA ARG A 129 -2.03 15.45 -6.54
C ARG A 129 -1.57 16.90 -6.61
N PHE A 130 -2.00 17.70 -5.64
CA PHE A 130 -1.39 19.00 -5.33
C PHE A 130 -0.50 18.83 -4.10
N GLU A 131 0.76 19.25 -4.20
CA GLU A 131 1.72 19.21 -3.10
C GLU A 131 2.17 20.63 -2.73
N ASP A 132 2.54 20.81 -1.46
CA ASP A 132 3.23 21.99 -0.91
C ASP A 132 2.82 23.33 -1.55
N ALA A 133 3.69 23.92 -2.36
CA ALA A 133 3.49 25.23 -2.98
C ALA A 133 2.21 25.31 -3.83
N ALA A 134 1.80 24.23 -4.49
CA ALA A 134 0.57 24.20 -5.27
C ALA A 134 -0.66 24.26 -4.35
N MET A 135 -0.62 23.60 -3.19
CA MET A 135 -1.65 23.70 -2.15
C MET A 135 -1.69 25.10 -1.53
N THR A 136 -0.54 25.68 -1.18
CA THR A 136 -0.45 27.05 -0.65
C THR A 136 -1.03 28.06 -1.64
N LYS A 137 -0.70 27.93 -2.92
CA LYS A 137 -1.24 28.78 -3.98
C LYS A 137 -2.75 28.61 -4.14
N LEU A 138 -3.26 27.38 -4.11
CA LEU A 138 -4.71 27.12 -4.18
C LEU A 138 -5.47 27.72 -2.99
N ALA A 139 -4.85 27.76 -1.81
CA ALA A 139 -5.43 28.38 -0.61
C ALA A 139 -5.46 29.92 -0.67
N GLY A 140 -4.86 30.55 -1.69
CA GLY A 140 -4.83 32.01 -1.85
C GLY A 140 -3.81 32.72 -0.96
N ALA A 141 -2.86 32.00 -0.36
CA ALA A 141 -1.76 32.62 0.37
C ALA A 141 -0.71 33.13 -0.63
N GLU A 142 -0.40 34.43 -0.60
CA GLU A 142 0.75 34.97 -1.34
C GLU A 142 2.04 34.31 -0.80
N ALA A 143 2.90 33.86 -1.70
CA ALA A 143 4.25 33.47 -1.30
C ALA A 143 4.89 34.70 -0.65
N ASN A 144 5.21 34.60 0.64
CA ASN A 144 5.82 35.70 1.39
C ASN A 144 7.06 36.16 0.61
N PRO A 145 7.20 37.46 0.27
CA PRO A 145 8.27 37.96 -0.58
C PRO A 145 9.67 37.69 -0.03
#